data_AF-A8JHB3-F1
#
_entry.id   AF-A8JHB3-F1
#
_cell.length_a   1.000
_cell.length_b   1.000
_cell.length_c   1.000
_cell.angle_alpha   90.00
_cell.angle_beta   90.00
_cell.angle_gamma   90.00
#
_symmetry.space_group_name_H-M   'P 1'
#
loop_
_entity.id
_entity.type
_entity.pdbx_description
1 polymer ?
#
loop_
_entity_poly.entity_id
_entity_poly.type
_entity_poly.pdbx_seq_one_letter_code
_entity_poly.pdbx_strand_id
1 'polypeptide(L)'
;MAFGLLGAALAPGLAEPGSALGLWDFSVAGWVALLLLLLRRVYDITFTPWLARRLLARPADGTILGAEAVEPACDVAPSPAGPVARTWDSASERDEEEKAEDVPTAVPAGGARLRRMVPRGDEVMAASSPGGKPATAAATSSTPAPAAASVDTETAEAVHKRAAATADSMWIAALNLALVLGAWWVIATHNGGCTPWSTWDCFGHWPNHPVMMSQRWYIVLSFAYYLYELAGTVLGCGTKLKNDMVAHHIVTMALLVLGYVTNIIRMQVTWQALFDISNPILHTAKALNASGVKAVARLKWGVFILFALSFLVCRVLAGPYSIIWPSFTVAPQWLPPSLCYPCWALMIFVYILQLIWFYKIVEIAVKGDKAVRKHTAVAKR
;
A
#
# COMPACT_ATOMS: atom_id res chain seq x y z
N MET A 1 -20.49 -26.36 -7.76
CA MET A 1 -20.35 -27.77 -7.33
C MET A 1 -18.90 -28.15 -6.98
N ALA A 2 -17.88 -27.81 -7.77
CA ALA A 2 -16.48 -28.16 -7.47
C ALA A 2 -15.93 -27.56 -6.15
N PHE A 3 -16.27 -26.31 -5.81
CA PHE A 3 -15.90 -25.69 -4.53
C PHE A 3 -16.60 -26.32 -3.30
N GLY A 4 -17.80 -26.89 -3.49
CA GLY A 4 -18.58 -27.50 -2.41
C GLY A 4 -18.02 -28.85 -1.95
N LEU A 5 -17.53 -29.67 -2.90
CA LEU A 5 -16.94 -30.99 -2.60
C LEU A 5 -15.54 -30.87 -1.98
N LEU A 6 -14.72 -29.92 -2.43
CA LEU A 6 -13.40 -29.67 -1.85
C LEU A 6 -13.52 -29.06 -0.44
N GLY A 7 -14.49 -28.17 -0.23
CA GLY A 7 -14.79 -27.57 1.07
C GLY A 7 -15.26 -28.60 2.10
N ALA A 8 -16.12 -29.54 1.71
CA ALA A 8 -16.61 -30.60 2.60
C ALA A 8 -15.49 -31.57 3.05
N ALA A 9 -14.49 -31.82 2.19
CA ALA A 9 -13.35 -32.69 2.53
C ALA A 9 -12.26 -31.98 3.35
N LEU A 10 -12.05 -30.68 3.11
CA LEU A 10 -10.98 -29.91 3.76
C LEU A 10 -11.43 -29.24 5.07
N ALA A 11 -12.68 -28.79 5.17
CA ALA A 11 -13.26 -28.25 6.40
C ALA A 11 -14.77 -28.53 6.43
N PRO A 12 -15.18 -29.73 6.88
CA PRO A 12 -16.59 -30.13 6.88
C PRO A 12 -17.48 -29.16 7.67
N GLY A 13 -16.92 -28.53 8.72
CA GLY A 13 -17.61 -27.51 9.50
C GLY A 13 -18.11 -26.34 8.64
N LEU A 14 -17.33 -25.84 7.68
CA LEU A 14 -17.69 -24.73 6.80
C LEU A 14 -18.83 -25.05 5.81
N ALA A 15 -19.27 -26.30 5.70
CA ALA A 15 -20.40 -26.70 4.86
C ALA A 15 -21.64 -27.09 5.68
N GLU A 16 -21.47 -27.35 6.98
CA GLU A 16 -22.53 -27.80 7.87
C GLU A 16 -23.08 -26.64 8.74
N PRO A 17 -24.34 -26.24 8.57
CA PRO A 17 -24.99 -25.27 9.44
C PRO A 17 -24.96 -25.72 10.89
N GLY A 18 -24.56 -24.84 11.81
CA GLY A 18 -24.54 -25.14 13.25
C GLY A 18 -23.36 -25.99 13.72
N SER A 19 -22.39 -26.33 12.85
CA SER A 19 -21.16 -26.98 13.31
C SER A 19 -20.40 -26.10 14.30
N ALA A 20 -19.61 -26.71 15.19
CA ALA A 20 -18.75 -25.97 16.10
C ALA A 20 -17.75 -25.08 15.31
N LEU A 21 -17.50 -23.87 15.85
CA LEU A 21 -16.46 -22.98 15.34
C LEU A 21 -15.11 -23.52 15.78
N GLY A 22 -14.19 -23.72 14.84
CA GLY A 22 -12.89 -24.29 15.14
C GLY A 22 -11.77 -23.73 14.28
N LEU A 23 -10.54 -23.85 14.77
CA LEU A 23 -9.34 -23.46 14.04
C LEU A 23 -9.18 -24.22 12.72
N TRP A 24 -9.76 -25.41 12.62
CA TRP A 24 -9.72 -26.23 11.41
C TRP A 24 -10.34 -25.54 10.19
N ASP A 25 -11.30 -24.64 10.39
CA ASP A 25 -11.92 -23.88 9.29
C ASP A 25 -10.91 -22.98 8.57
N PHE A 26 -9.85 -22.53 9.25
CA PHE A 26 -8.77 -21.75 8.64
C PHE A 26 -7.80 -22.57 7.78
N SER A 27 -7.89 -23.91 7.78
CA SER A 27 -7.11 -24.74 6.84
C SER A 27 -7.47 -24.41 5.38
N VAL A 28 -8.75 -24.10 5.11
CA VAL A 28 -9.22 -23.64 3.79
C VAL A 28 -8.59 -22.30 3.41
N ALA A 29 -8.35 -21.42 4.39
CA ALA A 29 -7.71 -20.13 4.12
C ALA A 29 -6.30 -20.28 3.55
N GLY A 30 -5.54 -21.30 3.99
CA GLY A 30 -4.23 -21.62 3.42
C GLY A 30 -4.30 -21.99 1.93
N TRP A 31 -5.25 -22.85 1.56
CA TRP A 31 -5.46 -23.24 0.15
C TRP A 31 -5.93 -22.07 -0.71
N VAL A 32 -6.84 -21.24 -0.19
CA VAL A 32 -7.29 -20.02 -0.88
C VAL A 32 -6.14 -19.04 -1.06
N ALA A 33 -5.28 -18.85 -0.06
CA ALA A 33 -4.11 -17.98 -0.17
C ALA A 33 -3.13 -18.46 -1.25
N LEU A 34 -2.85 -19.78 -1.31
CA LEU A 34 -2.02 -20.36 -2.36
C LEU A 34 -2.64 -20.18 -3.75
N LEU A 35 -3.96 -20.39 -3.88
CA LEU A 35 -4.67 -20.14 -5.12
C LEU A 35 -4.55 -18.67 -5.55
N LEU A 36 -4.70 -17.72 -4.63
CA LEU A 36 -4.54 -16.29 -4.91
C LEU A 36 -3.10 -15.96 -5.35
N LEU A 37 -2.07 -16.59 -4.78
CA LEU A 37 -0.68 -16.44 -5.24
C LEU A 37 -0.49 -16.98 -6.66
N LEU A 38 -1.08 -18.13 -6.99
CA LEU A 38 -1.03 -18.69 -8.34
C LEU A 38 -1.75 -17.78 -9.34
N LEU A 39 -2.95 -17.30 -9.01
CA LEU A 39 -3.71 -16.37 -9.85
C LEU A 39 -2.95 -15.05 -10.01
N ARG A 40 -2.31 -14.56 -8.94
CA ARG A 40 -1.45 -13.38 -8.99
C ARG A 40 -0.28 -13.58 -9.96
N ARG A 41 0.35 -14.76 -9.94
CA ARG A 41 1.45 -15.07 -10.87
C ARG A 41 0.98 -15.06 -12.33
N VAL A 42 -0.20 -15.62 -12.61
CA VAL A 42 -0.81 -15.59 -13.94
C VAL A 42 -1.12 -14.14 -14.35
N TYR A 43 -1.68 -13.35 -13.44
CA TYR A 43 -1.96 -11.93 -13.66
C TYR A 43 -0.68 -11.15 -14.01
N ASP A 44 0.40 -11.34 -13.26
CA ASP A 44 1.67 -10.65 -13.51
C ASP A 44 2.30 -11.05 -14.87
N ILE A 45 2.14 -12.30 -15.31
CA ILE A 45 2.66 -12.79 -16.59
C ILE A 45 1.82 -12.28 -17.77
N THR A 46 0.50 -12.19 -17.61
CA THR A 46 -0.43 -11.92 -18.72
C THR A 46 -0.82 -10.45 -18.80
N PHE A 47 -1.28 -9.87 -17.70
CA PHE A 47 -1.86 -8.53 -17.67
C PHE A 47 -0.80 -7.44 -17.61
N THR A 48 0.27 -7.60 -16.81
CA THR A 48 1.30 -6.55 -16.66
C THR A 48 2.00 -6.21 -17.99
N PRO A 49 2.43 -7.17 -18.84
CA PRO A 49 3.01 -6.84 -20.14
C PRO A 49 1.97 -6.26 -21.12
N TRP A 50 0.71 -6.68 -21.02
CA TRP A 50 -0.38 -6.07 -21.79
C TRP A 50 -0.58 -4.60 -21.40
N LEU A 51 -0.61 -4.30 -20.10
CA LEU A 51 -0.76 -2.94 -19.58
C LEU A 51 0.43 -2.06 -19.95
N ALA A 52 1.66 -2.60 -19.86
CA ALA A 52 2.87 -1.89 -20.28
C ALA A 52 2.78 -1.47 -21.75
N ARG A 53 2.34 -2.36 -22.64
CA ARG A 53 2.12 -2.04 -24.07
C ARG A 53 1.09 -0.93 -24.26
N ARG A 54 0.02 -0.91 -23.46
CA ARG A 54 -1.02 0.13 -23.53
C ARG A 54 -0.54 1.48 -23.01
N LEU A 55 0.28 1.50 -21.96
CA LEU A 55 0.89 2.73 -21.45
C LEU A 55 2.00 3.26 -22.38
N LEU A 56 2.68 2.38 -23.12
CA LEU A 56 3.68 2.72 -24.15
C LEU A 56 3.05 3.22 -25.46
N ALA A 57 1.86 2.73 -25.80
CA ALA A 57 1.13 3.13 -27.00
C ALA A 57 0.69 4.60 -26.87
N ARG A 58 1.59 5.53 -27.20
CA ARG A 58 1.19 6.89 -27.58
C ARG A 58 0.35 6.76 -28.87
N PRO A 59 -0.79 7.45 -28.98
CA PRO A 59 -1.38 7.73 -30.29
C PRO A 59 -0.29 8.36 -31.16
N ALA A 60 -0.06 7.81 -32.36
CA ALA A 60 0.96 8.27 -33.31
C ALA A 60 0.71 9.71 -33.82
N ASP A 61 -0.46 10.24 -33.48
CA ASP A 61 -1.12 11.42 -33.97
C ASP A 61 -1.25 12.51 -32.89
N GLY A 62 -0.67 12.30 -31.70
CA GLY A 62 -0.67 13.30 -30.62
C GLY A 62 -2.05 13.57 -30.01
N THR A 63 -3.08 12.86 -30.45
CA THR A 63 -4.47 13.03 -30.00
C THR A 63 -4.69 12.29 -28.70
N ILE A 64 -4.79 13.02 -27.59
CA ILE A 64 -5.15 12.45 -26.28
C ILE A 64 -6.48 11.70 -26.44
N LEU A 65 -6.50 10.41 -26.09
CA LEU A 65 -7.74 9.64 -25.95
C LEU A 65 -8.66 10.37 -24.96
N GLY A 66 -9.70 11.02 -25.48
CA GLY A 66 -10.73 11.72 -24.70
C GLY A 66 -11.04 13.17 -25.07
N ALA A 67 -10.62 13.69 -26.24
CA ALA A 67 -11.12 14.96 -26.75
C ALA A 67 -12.02 14.73 -27.98
N GLU A 68 -13.28 14.36 -27.74
CA GLU A 68 -14.32 14.73 -28.70
C GLU A 68 -14.44 16.26 -28.68
N ALA A 69 -14.44 16.81 -29.89
CA ALA A 69 -14.47 18.21 -30.29
C ALA A 69 -15.06 19.21 -29.27
N VAL A 70 -14.20 20.08 -28.74
CA VAL A 70 -14.55 21.47 -28.44
C VAL A 70 -13.55 22.32 -29.21
N GLU A 71 -14.05 23.05 -30.21
CA GLU A 71 -13.29 23.96 -31.06
C GLU A 71 -12.64 25.13 -30.29
N PRO A 72 -11.64 25.81 -30.88
CA PRO A 72 -10.56 26.45 -30.13
C PRO A 72 -10.90 27.88 -29.69
N ALA A 73 -10.47 28.24 -28.49
CA ALA A 73 -10.34 29.63 -28.09
C ALA A 73 -8.92 29.89 -27.58
N CYS A 74 -8.19 30.62 -28.41
CA CYS A 74 -6.96 31.40 -28.17
C CYS A 74 -5.65 30.67 -27.81
N ASP A 75 -4.67 30.98 -28.63
CA ASP A 75 -3.26 30.63 -28.59
C ASP A 75 -2.56 30.97 -27.27
N VAL A 76 -1.93 29.97 -26.64
CA VAL A 76 -0.84 30.17 -25.68
C VAL A 76 0.25 29.13 -25.95
N ALA A 77 1.47 29.62 -26.19
CA ALA A 77 2.68 28.88 -26.51
C ALA A 77 3.07 27.80 -25.48
N PRO A 78 3.82 26.75 -25.86
CA PRO A 78 4.19 25.66 -24.97
C PRO A 78 5.23 26.08 -23.92
N SER A 79 4.91 25.84 -22.64
CA SER A 79 5.78 26.06 -21.47
C SER A 79 6.79 24.90 -21.30
N PRO A 80 8.05 25.15 -20.89
CA PRO A 80 9.08 24.13 -20.83
C PRO A 80 8.87 23.13 -19.68
N ALA A 81 9.33 21.91 -19.91
CA ALA A 81 9.22 20.74 -19.03
C ALA A 81 9.58 21.05 -17.57
N GLY A 82 8.61 20.89 -16.67
CA GLY A 82 8.83 20.92 -15.23
C GLY A 82 9.40 19.58 -14.71
N PRO A 83 10.25 19.60 -13.67
CA PRO A 83 10.92 18.41 -13.17
C PRO A 83 9.93 17.39 -12.57
N VAL A 84 10.21 16.12 -12.87
CA VAL A 84 9.47 14.93 -12.44
C VAL A 84 9.27 14.92 -10.92
N ALA A 85 8.01 14.90 -10.49
CA ALA A 85 7.64 14.78 -9.08
C ALA A 85 8.15 13.44 -8.50
N ARG A 86 8.82 13.51 -7.35
CA ARG A 86 9.31 12.37 -6.57
C ARG A 86 8.18 11.35 -6.33
N THR A 87 8.49 10.07 -6.55
CA THR A 87 7.57 8.96 -6.37
C THR A 87 7.31 8.68 -4.88
N TRP A 88 6.07 8.28 -4.58
CA TRP A 88 5.51 8.08 -3.24
C TRP A 88 6.26 7.04 -2.39
N ASP A 89 6.94 6.08 -3.01
CA ASP A 89 7.72 5.06 -2.30
C ASP A 89 9.06 5.59 -1.78
N SER A 90 9.66 6.55 -2.48
CA SER A 90 11.02 7.06 -2.20
C SER A 90 11.10 8.22 -1.21
N ALA A 91 9.95 8.66 -0.67
CA ALA A 91 9.89 9.74 0.31
C ALA A 91 10.01 9.22 1.75
N SER A 92 9.56 7.99 2.05
CA SER A 92 9.67 7.45 3.41
C SER A 92 11.03 6.80 3.70
N GLU A 93 11.73 6.28 2.69
CA GLU A 93 13.01 5.59 2.90
C GLU A 93 14.16 6.57 3.19
N ARG A 94 14.21 7.73 2.53
CA ARG A 94 15.24 8.75 2.82
C ARG A 94 15.05 9.47 4.14
N ASP A 95 13.80 9.74 4.55
CA ASP A 95 13.53 10.43 5.81
C ASP A 95 13.84 9.54 7.04
N GLU A 96 13.90 8.21 6.87
CA GLU A 96 14.35 7.26 7.91
C GLU A 96 15.87 7.03 7.88
N GLU A 97 16.50 7.00 6.69
CA GLU A 97 17.96 6.89 6.54
C GLU A 97 18.68 8.16 7.02
N GLU A 98 18.16 9.35 6.70
CA GLU A 98 18.69 10.65 7.14
C GLU A 98 18.52 10.87 8.66
N LYS A 99 17.51 10.24 9.29
CA LYS A 99 17.33 10.27 10.75
C LYS A 99 18.18 9.25 11.51
N ALA A 100 18.61 8.18 10.85
CA ALA A 100 19.43 7.13 11.46
C ALA A 100 20.91 7.52 11.55
N GLU A 101 21.39 8.43 10.68
CA GLU A 101 22.77 8.91 10.70
C GLU A 101 23.08 9.96 11.80
N ASP A 102 22.05 10.53 12.44
CA ASP A 102 22.20 11.68 13.36
C ASP A 102 22.08 11.33 14.86
N VAL A 103 22.31 10.07 15.24
CA VAL A 103 22.43 9.66 16.65
C VAL A 103 23.90 9.60 17.05
N PRO A 104 24.42 10.53 17.88
CA PRO A 104 25.76 10.41 18.41
C PRO A 104 25.77 9.26 19.43
N THR A 105 26.38 8.14 19.04
CA THR A 105 26.71 7.04 19.94
C THR A 105 27.88 7.47 20.83
N ALA A 106 27.57 8.10 21.95
CA ALA A 106 28.52 8.27 23.04
C ALA A 106 28.66 6.94 23.82
N VAL A 107 29.79 6.26 23.66
CA VAL A 107 30.27 5.23 24.58
C VAL A 107 31.75 5.52 24.88
N PRO A 108 32.18 5.56 26.16
CA PRO A 108 33.51 6.02 26.52
C PRO A 108 34.60 4.97 26.27
N ALA A 109 35.82 5.49 26.14
CA ALA A 109 37.05 4.81 25.80
C ALA A 109 37.52 3.72 26.79
N GLY A 110 38.09 2.66 26.24
CA GLY A 110 38.97 1.70 26.92
C GLY A 110 39.93 1.10 25.89
N GLY A 111 41.23 1.39 26.01
CA GLY A 111 42.21 1.28 24.93
C GLY A 111 42.79 -0.11 24.66
N ALA A 112 43.41 -0.25 23.49
CA ALA A 112 44.76 -0.83 23.30
C ALA A 112 45.19 -0.62 21.85
N ARG A 113 46.39 -0.06 21.71
CA ARG A 113 47.05 0.44 20.50
C ARG A 113 47.93 -0.66 19.92
N LEU A 114 47.84 -0.97 18.62
CA LEU A 114 48.93 -1.58 17.86
C LEU A 114 48.95 -1.04 16.42
N ARG A 115 49.93 -0.15 16.14
CA ARG A 115 50.31 0.34 14.81
C ARG A 115 51.16 -0.71 14.11
N ARG A 116 50.93 -0.93 12.82
CA ARG A 116 51.89 -1.59 11.92
C ARG A 116 52.45 -0.56 10.95
N MET A 117 53.76 -0.33 11.04
CA MET A 117 54.57 0.51 10.16
C MET A 117 54.84 -0.20 8.83
N VAL A 118 54.86 0.57 7.74
CA VAL A 118 55.42 0.21 6.43
C VAL A 118 56.73 1.00 6.28
N PRO A 119 57.87 0.38 5.92
CA PRO A 119 59.10 1.10 5.61
C PRO A 119 59.25 1.41 4.12
N ARG A 120 60.08 2.43 3.86
CA ARG A 120 60.41 3.09 2.59
C ARG A 120 61.88 2.80 2.26
N GLY A 121 62.20 2.68 0.97
CA GLY A 121 63.55 2.62 0.36
C GLY A 121 63.38 2.23 -1.12
N ASP A 122 64.08 2.73 -2.13
CA ASP A 122 65.29 3.57 -2.23
C ASP A 122 65.26 4.37 -3.55
N GLU A 123 65.99 5.49 -3.59
CA GLU A 123 66.38 6.26 -4.79
C GLU A 123 67.37 5.50 -5.67
N VAL A 124 67.46 5.82 -6.98
CA VAL A 124 68.72 6.03 -7.76
C VAL A 124 68.38 6.66 -9.13
N MET A 125 68.93 7.87 -9.37
CA MET A 125 69.60 8.46 -10.59
C MET A 125 69.05 8.21 -12.02
N ALA A 126 69.27 9.01 -13.08
CA ALA A 126 69.66 10.39 -13.39
C ALA A 126 69.70 10.51 -14.95
N ALA A 127 69.96 11.72 -15.49
CA ALA A 127 70.26 12.09 -16.90
C ALA A 127 69.05 12.29 -17.85
N SER A 128 68.97 13.26 -18.77
CA SER A 128 69.85 14.38 -19.20
C SER A 128 69.05 15.35 -20.12
N SER A 129 69.46 16.62 -20.11
CA SER A 129 69.04 17.82 -20.90
C SER A 129 69.22 17.70 -22.45
N PRO A 130 69.04 18.77 -23.29
CA PRO A 130 68.03 19.85 -23.38
C PRO A 130 67.56 20.15 -24.86
N GLY A 131 66.57 21.05 -25.01
CA GLY A 131 66.61 22.05 -26.11
C GLY A 131 65.44 22.07 -27.11
N GLY A 132 64.94 23.28 -27.39
CA GLY A 132 64.22 23.60 -28.64
C GLY A 132 62.84 24.26 -28.49
N LYS A 133 62.79 25.59 -28.57
CA LYS A 133 61.64 26.36 -29.11
C LYS A 133 61.94 26.63 -30.60
N PRO A 134 60.96 26.69 -31.53
CA PRO A 134 60.13 27.91 -31.65
C PRO A 134 58.68 27.76 -32.18
N ALA A 135 57.88 28.79 -31.86
CA ALA A 135 56.86 29.50 -32.62
C ALA A 135 55.77 28.78 -33.48
N THR A 136 54.51 29.09 -33.09
CA THR A 136 53.33 29.47 -33.90
C THR A 136 52.77 28.54 -34.97
N ALA A 137 51.56 28.00 -34.71
CA ALA A 137 50.51 27.83 -35.71
C ALA A 137 49.13 27.95 -35.05
N ALA A 138 48.28 28.76 -35.67
CA ALA A 138 46.89 28.98 -35.28
C ALA A 138 46.05 27.72 -35.50
N ALA A 139 45.21 27.37 -34.52
CA ALA A 139 44.09 26.47 -34.71
C ALA A 139 42.90 27.00 -33.90
N THR A 140 41.94 27.56 -34.62
CA THR A 140 40.59 27.87 -34.18
C THR A 140 39.93 26.62 -33.60
N SER A 141 39.82 26.52 -32.27
CA SER A 141 39.01 25.50 -31.60
C SER A 141 37.55 25.96 -31.61
N SER A 142 36.74 25.23 -32.36
CA SER A 142 35.29 25.33 -32.40
C SER A 142 34.69 25.23 -30.99
N THR A 143 33.88 26.22 -30.64
CA THR A 143 32.93 26.15 -29.53
C THR A 143 32.01 24.94 -29.74
N PRO A 144 31.83 24.04 -28.75
CA PRO A 144 30.80 23.02 -28.87
C PRO A 144 29.44 23.72 -28.86
N ALA A 145 28.60 23.41 -29.86
CA ALA A 145 27.22 23.82 -29.91
C ALA A 145 26.50 23.44 -28.59
N PRO A 146 25.54 24.26 -28.10
CA PRO A 146 24.81 23.92 -26.89
C PRO A 146 24.09 22.58 -27.10
N ALA A 147 24.32 21.66 -26.17
CA ALA A 147 23.67 20.37 -26.12
C ALA A 147 22.16 20.56 -26.33
N ALA A 148 21.66 20.04 -27.46
CA ALA A 148 20.24 19.92 -27.72
C ALA A 148 19.60 19.25 -26.50
N ALA A 149 18.60 19.92 -25.93
CA ALA A 149 17.82 19.44 -24.81
C ALA A 149 17.44 17.96 -25.02
N SER A 150 17.75 17.12 -24.03
CA SER A 150 17.34 15.73 -23.99
C SER A 150 15.82 15.67 -24.06
N VAL A 151 15.30 15.37 -25.25
CA VAL A 151 13.91 14.96 -25.45
C VAL A 151 13.69 13.76 -24.54
N ASP A 152 12.68 13.85 -23.65
CA ASP A 152 12.32 12.85 -22.65
C ASP A 152 12.12 11.45 -23.25
N THR A 153 13.19 10.68 -23.44
CA THR A 153 13.14 9.24 -23.70
C THR A 153 13.04 8.55 -22.36
N GLU A 154 11.82 8.50 -21.81
CA GLU A 154 11.54 7.60 -20.70
C GLU A 154 11.94 6.17 -21.12
N THR A 155 12.83 5.54 -20.35
CA THR A 155 13.37 4.22 -20.69
C THR A 155 12.24 3.17 -20.66
N ALA A 156 12.31 2.16 -21.53
CA ALA A 156 11.34 1.06 -21.53
C ALA A 156 11.23 0.39 -20.14
N GLU A 157 12.34 0.33 -19.41
CA GLU A 157 12.41 -0.15 -18.02
C GLU A 157 11.53 0.69 -17.07
N ALA A 158 11.60 2.03 -17.17
CA ALA A 158 10.79 2.92 -16.34
C ALA A 158 9.28 2.72 -16.60
N VAL A 159 8.89 2.53 -17.86
CA VAL A 159 7.49 2.28 -18.23
C VAL A 159 7.03 0.90 -17.73
N HIS A 160 7.85 -0.13 -17.86
CA HIS A 160 7.55 -1.45 -17.30
C HIS A 160 7.37 -1.40 -15.78
N LYS A 161 8.23 -0.66 -15.07
CA LYS A 161 8.12 -0.48 -13.62
C LYS A 161 6.82 0.23 -13.22
N ARG A 162 6.42 1.27 -13.96
CA ARG A 162 5.14 1.98 -13.75
C ARG A 162 3.94 1.07 -14.01
N ALA A 163 3.97 0.31 -15.10
CA ALA A 163 2.92 -0.64 -15.44
C ALA A 163 2.77 -1.71 -14.36
N ALA A 164 3.88 -2.27 -13.86
CA ALA A 164 3.87 -3.24 -12.77
C ALA A 164 3.29 -2.65 -11.49
N ALA A 165 3.69 -1.45 -11.07
CA ALA A 165 3.14 -0.78 -9.89
C ALA A 165 1.64 -0.44 -10.03
N THR A 166 1.22 -0.10 -11.25
CA THR A 166 -0.19 0.17 -11.57
C THR A 166 -1.01 -1.11 -11.49
N ALA A 167 -0.57 -2.18 -12.15
CA ALA A 167 -1.22 -3.49 -12.14
C ALA A 167 -1.30 -4.08 -10.72
N ASP A 168 -0.22 -3.97 -9.95
CA ASP A 168 -0.19 -4.38 -8.54
C ASP A 168 -1.28 -3.68 -7.73
N SER A 169 -1.37 -2.36 -7.85
CA SER A 169 -2.39 -1.59 -7.15
C SER A 169 -3.80 -1.94 -7.62
N MET A 170 -4.03 -2.19 -8.92
CA MET A 170 -5.32 -2.63 -9.45
C MET A 170 -5.75 -4.00 -8.92
N TRP A 171 -4.82 -4.95 -8.84
CA TRP A 171 -5.06 -6.28 -8.29
C TRP A 171 -5.55 -6.20 -6.84
N ILE A 172 -4.83 -5.44 -6.02
CA ILE A 172 -5.18 -5.28 -4.60
C ILE A 172 -6.50 -4.53 -4.45
N ALA A 173 -6.75 -3.48 -5.26
CA ALA A 173 -8.01 -2.75 -5.24
C ALA A 173 -9.21 -3.66 -5.52
N ALA A 174 -9.09 -4.57 -6.50
CA ALA A 174 -10.16 -5.49 -6.87
C ALA A 174 -10.47 -6.50 -5.74
N LEU A 175 -9.44 -7.08 -5.12
CA LEU A 175 -9.64 -8.01 -3.99
C LEU A 175 -10.26 -7.31 -2.77
N ASN A 176 -9.78 -6.11 -2.42
CA ASN A 176 -10.37 -5.33 -1.34
C ASN A 176 -11.82 -4.93 -1.65
N LEU A 177 -12.13 -4.61 -2.91
CA LEU A 177 -13.50 -4.28 -3.30
C LEU A 177 -14.43 -5.48 -3.12
N ALA A 178 -13.99 -6.68 -3.51
CA ALA A 178 -14.76 -7.90 -3.28
C ALA A 178 -14.99 -8.17 -1.78
N LEU A 179 -13.96 -7.99 -0.95
CA LEU A 179 -14.07 -8.16 0.50
C LEU A 179 -15.03 -7.15 1.13
N VAL A 180 -14.91 -5.86 0.81
CA VAL A 180 -15.77 -4.84 1.41
C VAL A 180 -17.23 -5.05 1.00
N LEU A 181 -17.50 -5.39 -0.27
CA LEU A 181 -18.85 -5.70 -0.73
C LEU A 181 -19.41 -6.96 -0.03
N GLY A 182 -18.58 -7.98 0.15
CA GLY A 182 -18.95 -9.18 0.91
C GLY A 182 -19.28 -8.88 2.38
N ALA A 183 -18.49 -8.02 3.03
CA ALA A 183 -18.70 -7.60 4.41
C ALA A 183 -20.04 -6.89 4.58
N TRP A 184 -20.31 -5.89 3.73
CA TRP A 184 -21.55 -5.12 3.74
C TRP A 184 -22.77 -5.98 3.40
N TRP A 185 -22.63 -6.94 2.48
CA TRP A 185 -23.66 -7.94 2.21
C TRP A 185 -23.98 -8.76 3.46
N VAL A 186 -22.96 -9.27 4.17
CA VAL A 186 -23.15 -10.03 5.41
C VAL A 186 -23.82 -9.17 6.49
N ILE A 187 -23.42 -7.90 6.64
CA ILE A 187 -24.07 -6.95 7.57
C ILE A 187 -25.56 -6.81 7.26
N ALA A 188 -25.90 -6.57 5.99
CA ALA A 188 -27.27 -6.32 5.57
C ALA A 188 -28.20 -7.53 5.72
N THR A 189 -27.66 -8.75 5.67
CA THR A 189 -28.47 -9.98 5.52
C THR A 189 -28.36 -10.95 6.69
N HIS A 190 -27.20 -11.04 7.34
CA HIS A 190 -26.87 -12.16 8.23
C HIS A 190 -26.15 -11.76 9.53
N ASN A 191 -26.00 -10.46 9.84
CA ASN A 191 -25.24 -10.01 11.02
C ASN A 191 -26.09 -9.74 12.27
N GLY A 192 -27.38 -10.12 12.23
CA GLY A 192 -28.25 -10.16 13.40
C GLY A 192 -28.43 -8.83 14.13
N GLY A 193 -28.54 -7.72 13.38
CA GLY A 193 -28.77 -6.37 13.92
C GLY A 193 -27.50 -5.61 14.30
N CYS A 194 -26.35 -6.30 14.42
CA CYS A 194 -25.07 -5.67 14.67
C CYS A 194 -24.60 -4.89 13.44
N THR A 195 -24.43 -3.57 13.62
CA THR A 195 -24.00 -2.64 12.57
C THR A 195 -23.03 -1.62 13.16
N PRO A 196 -22.29 -0.84 12.34
CA PRO A 196 -21.41 0.21 12.87
C PRO A 196 -22.12 1.24 13.74
N TRP A 197 -23.43 1.45 13.56
CA TRP A 197 -24.19 2.49 14.25
C TRP A 197 -25.02 1.94 15.43
N SER A 198 -25.29 0.63 15.43
CA SER A 198 -26.00 -0.10 16.48
C SER A 198 -25.18 -1.32 16.90
N THR A 199 -24.46 -1.18 18.01
CA THR A 199 -23.42 -2.13 18.43
C THR A 199 -23.84 -3.03 19.59
N TRP A 200 -25.05 -2.85 20.13
CA TRP A 200 -25.57 -3.68 21.23
C TRP A 200 -25.65 -5.16 20.82
N ASP A 201 -26.26 -5.45 19.68
CA ASP A 201 -26.45 -6.81 19.15
C ASP A 201 -25.15 -7.49 18.70
N CYS A 202 -24.03 -6.77 18.73
CA CYS A 202 -22.71 -7.31 18.45
C CYS A 202 -22.17 -8.17 19.60
N PHE A 203 -22.61 -7.93 20.83
CA PHE A 203 -22.23 -8.69 22.02
C PHE A 203 -23.43 -9.23 22.81
N GLY A 204 -24.60 -8.58 22.70
CA GLY A 204 -25.80 -8.97 23.44
C GLY A 204 -26.17 -10.43 23.22
N HIS A 205 -26.36 -11.20 24.29
CA HIS A 205 -26.67 -12.64 24.27
C HIS A 205 -25.52 -13.56 23.82
N TRP A 206 -24.28 -13.04 23.79
CA TRP A 206 -23.09 -13.90 23.69
C TRP A 206 -23.05 -14.90 24.86
N PRO A 207 -22.58 -16.15 24.68
CA PRO A 207 -21.96 -16.74 23.48
C PRO A 207 -22.92 -17.38 22.47
N ASN A 208 -24.24 -17.24 22.66
CA ASN A 208 -25.25 -17.99 21.93
C ASN A 208 -25.67 -17.35 20.60
N HIS A 209 -24.80 -16.56 19.98
CA HIS A 209 -25.10 -15.96 18.69
C HIS A 209 -25.23 -17.04 17.61
N PRO A 210 -26.33 -17.06 16.83
CA PRO A 210 -26.41 -17.93 15.68
C PRO A 210 -25.39 -17.46 14.64
N VAL A 211 -24.52 -18.36 14.19
CA VAL A 211 -23.51 -18.07 13.19
C VAL A 211 -23.98 -18.57 11.83
N MET A 212 -24.18 -17.63 10.93
CA MET A 212 -24.60 -17.91 9.56
C MET A 212 -23.40 -18.36 8.72
N MET A 213 -23.68 -19.20 7.73
CA MET A 213 -22.65 -19.72 6.83
C MET A 213 -21.89 -18.61 6.10
N SER A 214 -22.61 -17.56 5.70
CA SER A 214 -22.05 -16.37 5.06
C SER A 214 -21.04 -15.64 5.95
N GLN A 215 -21.29 -15.53 7.26
CA GLN A 215 -20.34 -14.95 8.21
C GLN A 215 -19.06 -15.79 8.29
N ARG A 216 -19.19 -17.12 8.34
CA ARG A 216 -18.03 -18.02 8.43
C ARG A 216 -17.13 -17.93 7.22
N TRP A 217 -17.72 -18.03 6.02
CA TRP A 217 -16.97 -17.89 4.77
C TRP A 217 -16.33 -16.52 4.66
N TYR A 218 -17.04 -15.46 5.01
CA TYR A 218 -16.47 -14.11 4.96
C TYR A 218 -15.23 -13.96 5.88
N ILE A 219 -15.29 -14.47 7.12
CA ILE A 219 -14.14 -14.43 8.03
C ILE A 219 -12.97 -15.27 7.51
N VAL A 220 -13.22 -16.49 7.04
CA VAL A 220 -12.17 -17.39 6.53
C VAL A 220 -11.53 -16.82 5.27
N LEU A 221 -12.32 -16.26 4.34
CA LEU A 221 -11.82 -15.61 3.13
C LEU A 221 -11.06 -14.31 3.45
N SER A 222 -11.51 -13.54 4.44
CA SER A 222 -10.77 -12.37 4.91
C SER A 222 -9.40 -12.76 5.46
N PHE A 223 -9.34 -13.79 6.30
CA PHE A 223 -8.08 -14.31 6.81
C PHE A 223 -7.18 -14.84 5.68
N ALA A 224 -7.76 -15.52 4.68
CA ALA A 224 -7.03 -16.00 3.51
C ALA A 224 -6.39 -14.86 2.72
N TYR A 225 -7.07 -13.71 2.60
CA TYR A 225 -6.53 -12.52 1.95
C TYR A 225 -5.33 -11.95 2.72
N TYR A 226 -5.43 -11.78 4.05
CA TYR A 226 -4.29 -11.34 4.86
C TYR A 226 -3.12 -12.32 4.80
N LEU A 227 -3.41 -13.62 4.84
CA LEU A 227 -2.40 -14.67 4.70
C LEU A 227 -1.74 -14.64 3.31
N TYR A 228 -2.50 -14.38 2.25
CA TYR A 228 -2.01 -14.21 0.89
C TYR A 228 -0.97 -13.09 0.78
N GLU A 229 -1.26 -11.89 1.30
CA GLU A 229 -0.33 -10.76 1.23
C GLU A 229 0.94 -11.00 2.08
N LEU A 230 0.77 -11.62 3.25
CA LEU A 230 1.88 -11.96 4.13
C LEU A 230 2.78 -13.04 3.52
N ALA A 231 2.20 -14.12 3.01
CA ALA A 231 2.93 -15.19 2.33
C ALA A 231 3.63 -14.66 1.08
N GLY A 232 2.97 -13.79 0.30
CA GLY A 232 3.59 -13.15 -0.85
C GLY A 232 4.82 -12.32 -0.49
N THR A 233 4.76 -11.59 0.62
CA THR A 233 5.91 -10.84 1.15
C THR A 233 7.07 -11.78 1.53
N VAL A 234 6.79 -12.89 2.23
CA VAL A 234 7.82 -13.85 2.69
C VAL A 234 8.44 -14.62 1.53
N LEU A 235 7.63 -15.06 0.57
CA LEU A 235 8.07 -15.84 -0.59
C LEU A 235 8.67 -14.98 -1.70
N GLY A 236 8.62 -13.65 -1.57
CA GLY A 236 9.07 -12.72 -2.60
C GLY A 236 8.21 -12.77 -3.86
N CYS A 237 6.95 -13.22 -3.76
CA CYS A 237 6.01 -13.30 -4.86
C CYS A 237 4.80 -12.39 -4.61
N GLY A 238 4.59 -11.40 -5.48
CA GLY A 238 3.52 -10.40 -5.31
C GLY A 238 3.96 -9.15 -4.54
N THR A 239 3.03 -8.53 -3.83
CA THR A 239 3.23 -7.23 -3.18
C THR A 239 4.05 -7.38 -1.91
N LYS A 240 5.13 -6.59 -1.79
CA LYS A 240 5.94 -6.53 -0.56
C LYS A 240 5.31 -5.55 0.42
N LEU A 241 4.93 -6.05 1.60
CA LEU A 241 4.38 -5.24 2.69
C LEU A 241 5.50 -4.48 3.44
N LYS A 242 5.17 -3.28 3.93
CA LYS A 242 6.01 -2.53 4.88
C LYS A 242 5.88 -3.11 6.29
N ASN A 243 6.86 -2.85 7.17
CA ASN A 243 6.91 -3.43 8.51
C ASN A 243 5.66 -3.10 9.36
N ASP A 244 5.14 -1.88 9.26
CA ASP A 244 3.91 -1.47 9.94
C ASP A 244 2.68 -2.24 9.42
N MET A 245 2.62 -2.50 8.12
CA MET A 245 1.58 -3.34 7.51
C MET A 245 1.72 -4.82 7.89
N VAL A 246 2.94 -5.36 7.99
CA VAL A 246 3.17 -6.74 8.46
C VAL A 246 2.67 -6.90 9.89
N ALA A 247 3.03 -5.98 10.78
CA ALA A 247 2.55 -5.99 12.17
C ALA A 247 1.02 -5.88 12.23
N HIS A 248 0.42 -4.99 11.43
CA HIS A 248 -1.03 -4.90 11.29
C HIS A 248 -1.67 -6.22 10.84
N HIS A 249 -1.10 -6.89 9.84
CA HIS A 249 -1.63 -8.16 9.33
C HIS A 249 -1.63 -9.24 10.41
N ILE A 250 -0.50 -9.40 11.11
CA ILE A 250 -0.37 -10.39 12.19
C ILE A 250 -1.42 -10.15 13.28
N VAL A 251 -1.56 -8.90 13.74
CA VAL A 251 -2.52 -8.56 14.80
C VAL A 251 -3.96 -8.69 14.33
N THR A 252 -4.27 -8.27 13.11
CA THR A 252 -5.62 -8.39 12.53
C THR A 252 -5.99 -9.85 12.34
N MET A 253 -5.09 -10.70 11.84
CA MET A 253 -5.30 -12.14 11.73
C MET A 253 -5.52 -12.79 13.10
N ALA A 254 -4.78 -12.38 14.13
CA ALA A 254 -5.00 -12.85 15.50
C ALA A 254 -6.39 -12.45 16.03
N LEU A 255 -6.82 -11.20 15.80
CA LEU A 255 -8.18 -10.75 16.11
C LEU A 255 -9.24 -11.55 15.35
N LEU A 256 -8.99 -11.86 14.07
CA LEU A 256 -9.93 -12.64 13.26
C LEU A 256 -10.12 -14.05 13.83
N VAL A 257 -9.04 -14.70 14.22
CA VAL A 257 -9.06 -16.04 14.82
C VAL A 257 -9.73 -15.99 16.19
N LEU A 258 -9.32 -15.05 17.04
CA LEU A 258 -9.87 -14.90 18.38
C LEU A 258 -11.38 -14.66 18.34
N GLY A 259 -11.85 -13.73 17.51
CA GLY A 259 -13.28 -13.46 17.36
C GLY A 259 -14.04 -14.63 16.73
N TYR A 260 -13.43 -15.41 15.85
CA TYR A 260 -14.04 -16.61 15.28
C TYR A 260 -14.23 -17.71 16.33
N VAL A 261 -13.17 -18.12 17.02
CA VAL A 261 -13.23 -19.24 17.99
C VAL A 261 -14.01 -18.89 19.25
N THR A 262 -14.18 -17.60 19.55
CA THR A 262 -14.97 -17.13 20.70
C THR A 262 -16.36 -16.64 20.31
N ASN A 263 -16.80 -16.79 19.06
CA ASN A 263 -18.12 -16.34 18.59
C ASN A 263 -18.40 -14.82 18.78
N ILE A 264 -17.39 -13.98 18.55
CA ILE A 264 -17.50 -12.50 18.48
C ILE A 264 -17.60 -12.04 17.00
N ILE A 265 -18.06 -12.94 16.13
CA ILE A 265 -18.03 -12.76 14.67
C ILE A 265 -18.83 -11.54 14.23
N ARG A 266 -19.96 -11.23 14.89
CA ARG A 266 -20.79 -10.08 14.52
C ARG A 266 -20.05 -8.74 14.60
N MET A 267 -19.32 -8.52 15.70
CA MET A 267 -18.49 -7.34 15.88
C MET A 267 -17.34 -7.32 14.86
N GLN A 268 -16.73 -8.49 14.61
CA GLN A 268 -15.62 -8.63 13.68
C GLN A 268 -16.01 -8.24 12.25
N VAL A 269 -17.13 -8.74 11.73
CA VAL A 269 -17.66 -8.35 10.41
C VAL A 269 -17.94 -6.85 10.36
N THR A 270 -18.55 -6.30 11.41
CA THR A 270 -18.89 -4.87 11.51
C THR A 270 -17.66 -3.99 11.39
N TRP A 271 -16.60 -4.32 12.13
CA TRP A 271 -15.34 -3.58 12.05
C TRP A 271 -14.75 -3.70 10.65
N GLN A 272 -14.54 -4.92 10.14
CA GLN A 272 -13.92 -5.09 8.82
C GLN A 272 -14.66 -4.32 7.73
N ALA A 273 -16.00 -4.40 7.69
CA ALA A 273 -16.80 -3.68 6.72
C ALA A 273 -16.59 -2.17 6.78
N LEU A 274 -16.48 -1.60 7.99
CA LEU A 274 -16.27 -0.17 8.18
C LEU A 274 -14.85 0.24 7.77
N PHE A 275 -13.83 -0.48 8.24
CA PHE A 275 -12.44 -0.10 7.99
C PHE A 275 -12.03 -0.35 6.54
N ASP A 276 -12.54 -1.39 5.89
CA ASP A 276 -12.12 -1.76 4.54
C ASP A 276 -12.67 -0.84 3.45
N ILE A 277 -13.63 0.05 3.75
CA ILE A 277 -14.17 1.04 2.78
C ILE A 277 -13.07 1.85 2.10
N SER A 278 -12.05 2.28 2.84
CA SER A 278 -11.00 3.14 2.29
C SER A 278 -9.99 2.37 1.43
N ASN A 279 -9.87 1.04 1.56
CA ASN A 279 -8.80 0.28 0.90
C ASN A 279 -8.91 0.26 -0.63
N PRO A 280 -10.06 -0.08 -1.25
CA PRO A 280 -10.17 -0.04 -2.70
C PRO A 280 -9.88 1.36 -3.26
N ILE A 281 -10.29 2.41 -2.54
CA ILE A 281 -10.09 3.81 -2.94
C ILE A 281 -8.61 4.18 -2.88
N LEU A 282 -7.90 3.78 -1.82
CA LEU A 282 -6.45 3.95 -1.68
C LEU A 282 -5.71 3.30 -2.85
N HIS A 283 -5.96 2.02 -3.09
CA HIS A 283 -5.25 1.30 -4.14
C HIS A 283 -5.61 1.82 -5.53
N THR A 284 -6.85 2.31 -5.73
CA THR A 284 -7.23 3.05 -6.95
C THR A 284 -6.42 4.34 -7.11
N ALA A 285 -6.27 5.14 -6.04
CA ALA A 285 -5.44 6.36 -6.08
C ALA A 285 -3.97 6.04 -6.38
N LYS A 286 -3.43 4.97 -5.78
CA LYS A 286 -2.06 4.50 -6.04
C LYS A 286 -1.89 4.04 -7.49
N ALA A 287 -2.85 3.30 -8.05
CA ALA A 287 -2.83 2.88 -9.46
C ALA A 287 -2.83 4.09 -10.41
N LEU A 288 -3.74 5.05 -10.20
CA LEU A 288 -3.78 6.28 -11.00
C LEU A 288 -2.48 7.06 -10.92
N ASN A 289 -1.89 7.15 -9.73
CA ASN A 289 -0.61 7.81 -9.53
C ASN A 289 0.56 7.07 -10.19
N ALA A 290 0.61 5.74 -10.09
CA ALA A 290 1.65 4.90 -10.67
C ALA A 290 1.62 4.90 -12.21
N SER A 291 0.45 5.08 -12.81
CA SER A 291 0.27 5.05 -14.28
C SER A 291 1.07 6.11 -15.02
N GLY A 292 1.40 7.23 -14.37
CA GLY A 292 2.09 8.37 -15.00
C GLY A 292 1.28 9.12 -16.05
N VAL A 293 0.00 8.76 -16.26
CA VAL A 293 -0.85 9.36 -17.29
C VAL A 293 -1.27 10.78 -16.86
N LYS A 294 -0.78 11.80 -17.57
CA LYS A 294 -1.07 13.22 -17.25
C LYS A 294 -2.55 13.57 -17.39
N ALA A 295 -3.26 12.96 -18.34
CA ALA A 295 -4.69 13.22 -18.59
C ALA A 295 -5.59 12.91 -17.37
N VAL A 296 -5.20 11.95 -16.51
CA VAL A 296 -5.95 11.57 -15.32
C VAL A 296 -5.50 12.31 -14.06
N ALA A 297 -4.66 13.35 -14.18
CA ALA A 297 -4.11 14.07 -13.02
C ALA A 297 -5.20 14.67 -12.10
N ARG A 298 -6.26 15.23 -12.67
CA ARG A 298 -7.41 15.75 -11.88
C ARG A 298 -8.15 14.62 -11.16
N LEU A 299 -8.39 13.51 -11.85
CA LEU A 299 -9.04 12.33 -11.28
C LEU A 299 -8.21 11.74 -10.14
N LYS A 300 -6.90 11.57 -10.32
CA LYS A 300 -5.96 11.13 -9.28
C LYS A 300 -6.11 11.95 -8.00
N TRP A 301 -6.12 13.29 -8.11
CA TRP A 301 -6.29 14.17 -6.96
C TRP A 301 -7.67 14.01 -6.30
N GLY A 302 -8.73 13.94 -7.09
CA GLY A 302 -10.08 13.69 -6.58
C GLY A 302 -10.20 12.37 -5.82
N VAL A 303 -9.66 11.27 -6.37
CA VAL A 303 -9.68 9.95 -5.72
C VAL A 303 -8.81 9.93 -4.47
N PHE A 304 -7.66 10.63 -4.46
CA PHE A 304 -6.85 10.77 -3.24
C PHE A 304 -7.59 11.50 -2.12
N ILE A 305 -8.30 12.59 -2.43
CA ILE A 305 -9.12 13.32 -1.45
C ILE A 305 -10.26 12.42 -0.95
N LEU A 306 -10.93 11.71 -1.85
CA LEU A 306 -11.98 10.74 -1.48
C LEU A 306 -11.43 9.65 -0.55
N PHE A 307 -10.24 9.13 -0.84
CA PHE A 307 -9.55 8.20 0.05
C PHE A 307 -9.29 8.82 1.43
N ALA A 308 -8.71 10.02 1.49
CA ALA A 308 -8.41 10.68 2.76
C ALA A 308 -9.67 10.94 3.60
N LEU A 309 -10.76 11.40 2.97
CA LEU A 309 -12.04 11.62 3.64
C LEU A 309 -12.68 10.32 4.13
N SER A 310 -12.70 9.28 3.29
CA SER A 310 -13.22 7.97 3.70
C SER A 310 -12.41 7.36 4.85
N PHE A 311 -11.08 7.49 4.83
CA PHE A 311 -10.21 7.05 5.92
C PHE A 311 -10.53 7.80 7.22
N LEU A 312 -10.64 9.13 7.17
CA LEU A 312 -11.02 9.95 8.33
C LEU A 312 -12.36 9.50 8.91
N VAL A 313 -13.40 9.45 8.08
CA VAL A 313 -14.77 9.14 8.54
C VAL A 313 -14.84 7.73 9.08
N CYS A 314 -14.39 6.73 8.31
CA CYS A 314 -14.65 5.33 8.64
C CYS A 314 -13.69 4.79 9.72
N ARG A 315 -12.43 5.23 9.72
CA ARG A 315 -11.41 4.66 10.62
C ARG A 315 -11.14 5.54 11.84
N VAL A 316 -11.06 6.86 11.67
CA VAL A 316 -10.67 7.77 12.76
C VAL A 316 -11.88 8.25 13.56
N LEU A 317 -12.97 8.64 12.90
CA LEU A 317 -14.16 9.18 13.59
C LEU A 317 -15.13 8.08 14.02
N ALA A 318 -15.47 7.18 13.11
CA ALA A 318 -16.39 6.08 13.42
C ALA A 318 -15.72 4.98 14.24
N GLY A 319 -14.40 4.74 14.11
CA GLY A 319 -13.68 3.70 14.84
C GLY A 319 -13.88 3.73 16.37
N PRO A 320 -13.68 4.88 17.05
CA PRO A 320 -13.95 5.02 18.48
C PRO A 320 -15.39 4.69 18.86
N TYR A 321 -16.36 5.16 18.08
CA TYR A 321 -17.78 4.99 18.38
C TYR A 321 -18.28 3.56 18.11
N SER A 322 -17.90 2.99 16.97
CA SER A 322 -18.41 1.70 16.49
C SER A 322 -17.65 0.50 17.06
N ILE A 323 -16.42 0.68 17.53
CA ILE A 323 -15.54 -0.43 17.92
C ILE A 323 -15.02 -0.25 19.35
N ILE A 324 -14.34 0.87 19.65
CA ILE A 324 -13.71 1.06 20.96
C ILE A 324 -14.78 1.19 22.06
N TRP A 325 -15.71 2.12 21.92
CA TRP A 325 -16.75 2.38 22.91
C TRP A 325 -17.56 1.13 23.29
N PRO A 326 -18.15 0.36 22.36
CA PRO A 326 -18.91 -0.84 22.73
C PRO A 326 -18.02 -1.95 23.28
N SER A 327 -16.75 -2.02 22.88
CA SER A 327 -15.81 -2.98 23.46
C SER A 327 -15.52 -2.70 24.93
N PHE A 328 -15.54 -1.44 25.38
CA PHE A 328 -15.32 -1.08 26.78
C PHE A 328 -16.60 -0.97 27.61
N THR A 329 -17.76 -0.78 26.98
CA THR A 329 -19.03 -0.53 27.68
C THR A 329 -20.00 -1.70 27.60
N VAL A 330 -20.15 -2.32 26.44
CA VAL A 330 -21.11 -3.42 26.20
C VAL A 330 -20.43 -4.77 26.38
N ALA A 331 -19.24 -4.97 25.80
CA ALA A 331 -18.57 -6.27 25.86
C ALA A 331 -18.36 -6.79 27.30
N PRO A 332 -17.95 -5.98 28.30
CA PRO A 332 -17.77 -6.46 29.68
C PRO A 332 -19.04 -6.95 30.37
N GLN A 333 -20.22 -6.59 29.84
CA GLN A 333 -21.50 -7.07 30.36
C GLN A 333 -21.79 -8.52 29.93
N TRP A 334 -21.14 -8.99 28.87
CA TRP A 334 -21.42 -10.28 28.23
C TRP A 334 -20.20 -11.20 28.16
N LEU A 335 -19.00 -10.65 28.05
CA LEU A 335 -17.76 -11.39 27.88
C LEU A 335 -16.97 -11.44 29.21
N PRO A 336 -16.33 -12.57 29.52
CA PRO A 336 -15.46 -12.67 30.68
C PRO A 336 -14.21 -11.76 30.51
N PRO A 337 -13.64 -11.24 31.61
CA PRO A 337 -12.44 -10.39 31.55
C PRO A 337 -11.26 -11.03 30.81
N SER A 338 -11.13 -12.36 30.86
CA SER A 338 -10.10 -13.12 30.15
C SER A 338 -10.15 -12.97 28.62
N LEU A 339 -11.31 -12.65 28.04
CA LEU A 339 -11.46 -12.34 26.62
C LEU A 339 -11.37 -10.83 26.35
N CYS A 340 -11.92 -9.99 27.23
CA CYS A 340 -11.92 -8.55 27.05
C CYS A 340 -10.49 -7.97 26.98
N TYR A 341 -9.62 -8.31 27.93
CA TYR A 341 -8.26 -7.74 27.99
C TYR A 341 -7.40 -7.99 26.74
N PRO A 342 -7.25 -9.24 26.23
CA PRO A 342 -6.49 -9.47 25.00
C PRO A 342 -7.14 -8.80 23.78
N CYS A 343 -8.47 -8.84 23.65
CA CYS A 343 -9.18 -8.15 22.57
C CYS A 343 -8.90 -6.64 22.59
N TRP A 344 -8.95 -6.01 23.76
CA TRP A 344 -8.67 -4.58 23.89
C TRP A 344 -7.24 -4.22 23.52
N ALA A 345 -6.26 -5.00 23.98
CA ALA A 345 -4.85 -4.76 23.66
C ALA A 345 -4.60 -4.80 22.14
N LEU A 346 -5.09 -5.85 21.46
CA LEU A 346 -4.93 -5.99 20.01
C LEU A 346 -5.72 -4.92 19.25
N MET A 347 -6.94 -4.61 19.69
CA MET A 347 -7.79 -3.59 19.07
C MET A 347 -7.19 -2.19 19.18
N ILE A 348 -6.70 -1.80 20.36
CA ILE A 348 -6.03 -0.52 20.59
C ILE A 348 -4.78 -0.42 19.72
N PHE A 349 -3.98 -1.49 19.62
CA PHE A 349 -2.82 -1.52 18.74
C PHE A 349 -3.20 -1.21 17.29
N VAL A 350 -4.21 -1.88 16.73
CA VAL A 350 -4.65 -1.63 15.35
C VAL A 350 -5.20 -0.21 15.19
N TYR A 351 -5.89 0.32 16.21
CA TYR A 351 -6.43 1.67 16.18
C TYR A 351 -5.33 2.75 16.20
N ILE A 352 -4.28 2.58 17.01
CA ILE A 352 -3.12 3.47 17.02
C ILE A 352 -2.46 3.53 15.64
N LEU A 353 -2.34 2.38 14.95
CA LEU A 353 -1.84 2.36 13.58
C LEU A 353 -2.71 3.19 12.63
N GLN A 354 -4.04 3.20 12.80
CA GLN A 354 -4.91 4.05 11.99
C GLN A 354 -4.61 5.54 12.20
N LEU A 355 -4.37 5.97 13.44
CA LEU A 355 -4.01 7.36 13.73
C LEU A 355 -2.66 7.75 13.11
N ILE A 356 -1.66 6.86 13.19
CA ILE A 356 -0.35 7.06 12.56
C ILE A 356 -0.49 7.17 11.04
N TRP A 357 -1.26 6.30 10.41
CA TRP A 357 -1.49 6.36 8.97
C TRP A 357 -2.28 7.59 8.56
N PHE A 358 -3.28 8.00 9.35
CA PHE A 358 -4.01 9.23 9.08
C PHE A 358 -3.10 10.47 9.13
N TYR A 359 -2.19 10.53 10.11
CA TYR A 359 -1.17 11.58 10.15
C TYR A 359 -0.34 11.62 8.85
N LYS A 360 0.14 10.46 8.37
CA LYS A 360 0.88 10.37 7.09
C LYS A 360 0.05 10.86 5.90
N ILE A 361 -1.25 10.55 5.86
CA ILE A 361 -2.17 11.01 4.79
C ILE A 361 -2.29 12.54 4.80
N VAL A 362 -2.49 13.14 5.98
CA VAL A 362 -2.58 14.60 6.14
C VAL A 362 -1.28 15.28 5.73
N GLU A 363 -0.13 14.73 6.15
CA GLU A 363 1.18 15.25 5.77
C GLU A 363 1.36 15.31 4.24
N ILE A 364 0.98 14.23 3.55
CA ILE A 364 1.04 14.16 2.09
C ILE A 364 0.09 15.19 1.45
N ALA A 365 -1.14 15.31 1.96
CA ALA A 365 -2.10 16.29 1.45
C ALA A 365 -1.57 17.73 1.57
N VAL A 366 -0.98 18.08 2.72
CA VAL A 366 -0.39 19.41 2.97
C VAL A 366 0.84 19.67 2.10
N LYS A 367 1.76 18.71 1.99
CA LYS A 367 2.92 18.83 1.09
C LYS A 367 2.48 18.99 -0.36
N GLY A 368 1.43 18.28 -0.75
CA GLY A 368 0.79 18.37 -2.05
C GLY A 368 0.21 19.75 -2.39
N ASP A 369 -0.59 20.33 -1.50
CA ASP A 369 -1.16 21.67 -1.68
C ASP A 369 -0.06 22.74 -1.81
N LYS A 370 0.98 22.66 -0.98
CA LYS A 370 2.14 23.56 -1.06
C LYS A 370 2.82 23.51 -2.43
N ALA A 371 2.98 22.31 -3.01
CA ALA A 371 3.57 22.15 -4.33
C ALA A 371 2.69 22.80 -5.42
N VAL A 372 1.37 22.56 -5.40
CA VAL A 372 0.43 23.15 -6.36
C VAL A 372 0.47 24.68 -6.28
N ARG A 373 0.40 25.26 -5.07
CA ARG A 373 0.47 26.72 -4.87
C ARG A 373 1.76 27.31 -5.41
N LYS A 374 2.90 26.65 -5.20
CA LYS A 374 4.20 27.10 -5.74
C LYS A 374 4.21 27.13 -7.27
N HIS A 375 3.68 26.09 -7.92
CA HIS A 375 3.59 26.04 -9.38
C HIS A 375 2.67 27.13 -9.94
N THR A 376 1.51 27.37 -9.32
CA THR A 376 0.61 28.45 -9.74
C THR A 376 1.21 29.83 -9.56
N ALA A 377 1.98 30.06 -8.49
CA ALA A 377 2.67 31.33 -8.26
C ALA A 377 3.79 31.60 -9.28
N VAL A 378 4.51 30.56 -9.71
CA VAL A 378 5.52 30.66 -10.78
C VAL A 378 4.88 30.91 -12.14
N ALA A 379 3.77 30.23 -12.46
CA ALA A 379 3.09 30.40 -13.75
C ALA A 379 2.44 31.79 -13.95
N LYS A 380 2.27 32.56 -12.87
CA LYS A 380 1.74 33.94 -12.90
C LYS A 380 2.83 35.02 -13.01
N ARG A 381 4.11 34.66 -12.87
CA ARG A 381 5.26 35.53 -13.08
C ARG A 381 5.81 35.30 -14.48
#